data_AF-A0A9E4H7Z4-F1
#
_entry.id   AF-A0A9E4H7Z4-F1
#
_cell.length_a   1.000
_cell.length_b   1.000
_cell.length_c   1.000
_cell.angle_alpha   90.00
_cell.angle_beta   90.00
_cell.angle_gamma   90.00
#
_symmetry.space_group_name_H-M   'P 1'
#
loop_
_entity.id
_entity.type
_entity.pdbx_description
1 polymer ?
#
loop_
_entity_poly.entity_id
_entity_poly.type
_entity_poly.pdbx_seq_one_letter_code
_entity_poly.pdbx_strand_id
1 'polypeptide(L)'
;MIILHWILLTAVWMYPDRSPVKAPHTVRRYVAMLANAVTGSIAVVTVIERIGLRLRAGCRIDRRQQRPSTYQLLLALADDA
;
A
#
# COMPACT_ATOMS: atom_id res chain seq x y z
N MET A 1 8.79 -5.67 12.32
CA MET A 1 8.88 -4.33 11.71
C MET A 1 7.55 -3.60 11.88
N ILE A 2 7.40 -2.83 12.97
CA ILE A 2 6.13 -2.17 13.36
C ILE A 2 5.68 -1.14 12.31
N ILE A 3 6.60 -0.33 11.77
CA ILE A 3 6.27 0.72 10.78
C ILE A 3 5.70 0.12 9.49
N LEU A 4 6.32 -0.94 8.95
CA LEU A 4 5.82 -1.64 7.77
C LEU A 4 4.42 -2.22 8.01
N HIS A 5 4.19 -2.79 9.19
CA HIS A 5 2.90 -3.34 9.58
C HIS A 5 1.82 -2.26 9.64
N TRP A 6 2.10 -1.11 10.26
CA TRP A 6 1.17 0.03 10.29
C TRP A 6 0.85 0.57 8.91
N ILE A 7 1.84 0.64 8.02
CA ILE A 7 1.62 1.08 6.62
C ILE A 7 0.74 0.07 5.88
N LEU A 8 0.96 -1.24 6.04
CA LEU A 8 0.12 -2.28 5.44
C LEU A 8 -1.33 -2.18 5.95
N LEU A 9 -1.51 -2.00 7.25
CA LEU A 9 -2.83 -1.90 7.88
C LEU A 9 -3.61 -0.66 7.39
N THR A 10 -2.96 0.52 7.39
CA THR A 10 -3.61 1.81 7.07
C THR A 10 -3.75 2.08 5.57
N ALA A 11 -2.81 1.61 4.75
CA ALA A 11 -2.73 1.97 3.34
C ALA A 11 -3.01 0.82 2.38
N VAL A 12 -3.06 -0.44 2.82
CA VAL A 12 -3.27 -1.58 1.91
C VAL A 12 -4.50 -2.39 2.31
N TRP A 13 -4.67 -2.67 3.59
CA TRP A 13 -5.76 -3.55 4.05
C TRP A 13 -7.15 -2.94 3.86
N MET A 14 -7.27 -1.61 4.01
CA MET A 14 -8.53 -0.89 3.81
C MET A 14 -8.97 -0.80 2.33
N TYR A 15 -8.08 -1.17 1.40
CA TYR A 15 -8.26 -0.95 -0.03
C TYR A 15 -8.04 -2.25 -0.79
N PRO A 16 -9.13 -2.99 -1.09
CA PRO A 16 -9.02 -4.32 -1.66
C PRO A 16 -8.53 -4.30 -3.12
N ASP A 17 -8.49 -3.11 -3.75
CA ASP A 17 -7.85 -2.85 -5.04
C ASP A 17 -6.32 -2.72 -4.96
N ARG A 18 -5.69 -2.87 -3.78
CA ARG A 18 -4.23 -2.72 -3.61
C ARG A 18 -3.51 -4.03 -3.39
N SER A 19 -2.34 -4.18 -4.02
CA SER A 19 -1.53 -5.37 -3.93
C SER A 19 -0.68 -5.37 -2.65
N PRO A 20 -0.90 -6.32 -1.73
CA PRO A 20 -0.07 -6.47 -0.53
C PRO A 20 1.36 -6.92 -0.83
N VAL A 21 1.65 -7.34 -2.07
CA VAL A 21 2.98 -7.76 -2.51
C VAL A 21 3.78 -6.58 -3.11
N LYS A 22 3.10 -5.67 -3.84
CA LYS A 22 3.71 -4.43 -4.37
C LYS A 22 4.00 -3.40 -3.27
N ALA A 23 3.20 -3.40 -2.19
CA ALA A 23 3.35 -2.43 -1.11
C ALA A 23 4.69 -2.53 -0.35
N PRO A 24 5.18 -3.70 0.10
CA PRO A 24 6.49 -3.83 0.72
C PRO A 24 7.65 -3.38 -0.18
N HIS A 25 7.54 -3.59 -1.49
CA HIS A 25 8.55 -3.14 -2.46
C HIS A 25 8.61 -1.61 -2.53
N THR A 26 7.45 -0.97 -2.53
CA THR A 26 7.33 0.50 -2.48
C THR A 26 7.91 1.03 -1.18
N VAL A 27 7.56 0.43 -0.03
CA VAL A 27 8.09 0.84 1.28
C VAL A 27 9.62 0.68 1.35
N ARG A 28 10.17 -0.42 0.81
CA ARG A 28 11.61 -0.65 0.74
C ARG A 28 12.37 0.48 0.04
N ARG A 29 11.80 1.05 -1.02
CA ARG A 29 12.38 2.19 -1.74
C ARG A 29 12.51 3.46 -0.87
N TYR A 30 11.72 3.57 0.20
CA TYR A 30 11.73 4.70 1.13
C TYR A 30 12.43 4.37 2.46
N VAL A 31 13.08 3.21 2.61
CA VAL A 31 13.74 2.80 3.87
C VAL A 31 14.84 3.77 4.30
N ALA A 32 15.63 4.31 3.37
CA ALA A 32 16.64 5.32 3.69
C ALA A 32 16.00 6.62 4.25
N MET A 33 14.86 7.03 3.68
CA MET A 33 14.12 8.20 4.15
C MET A 33 13.48 7.94 5.52
N LEU A 34 13.00 6.72 5.77
CA LEU A 34 12.53 6.29 7.09
C LEU A 34 13.67 6.28 8.13
N ALA A 35 14.85 5.80 7.76
CA ALA A 35 16.01 5.81 8.65
C ALA A 35 16.37 7.26 9.06
N ASN A 36 16.42 8.18 8.09
CA ASN A 36 16.67 9.61 8.35
C ASN A 36 15.57 10.27 9.20
N ALA A 37 14.34 9.77 9.12
CA ALA A 37 13.25 10.29 9.95
C ALA A 37 13.33 9.78 11.38
N VAL A 38 13.73 8.52 11.57
CA VAL A 38 13.96 7.94 12.90
C VAL A 38 15.15 8.61 13.59
N THR A 39 16.15 9.07 12.84
CA THR A 39 17.29 9.86 13.39
C THR A 39 16.96 11.34 13.60
N GLY A 40 15.73 11.78 13.34
CA GLY A 40 15.28 13.15 13.61
C GLY A 40 15.67 14.18 12.55
N SER A 41 16.27 13.78 11.43
CA SER A 41 16.65 14.70 10.35
C SER A 41 15.44 15.19 9.53
N ILE A 42 14.32 14.46 9.58
CA ILE A 42 13.05 14.78 8.93
C ILE A 42 11.88 14.25 9.76
N ALA A 43 10.72 14.90 9.67
CA ALA A 43 9.54 14.44 10.39
C ALA A 43 9.06 13.09 9.84
N VAL A 44 8.89 12.11 10.74
CA VAL A 44 8.39 10.76 10.42
C VAL A 44 7.04 10.82 9.70
N VAL A 45 6.17 11.75 10.11
CA VAL A 45 4.84 11.93 9.50
C VAL A 45 4.96 12.23 8.00
N THR A 46 5.90 13.09 7.60
CA THR A 46 6.12 13.47 6.20
C THR A 46 6.56 12.28 5.34
N VAL A 47 7.38 11.40 5.91
CA VAL A 47 7.83 10.19 5.21
C VAL A 47 6.68 9.20 5.05
N ILE A 48 5.87 9.02 6.10
CA ILE A 48 4.70 8.14 6.07
C ILE A 48 3.67 8.66 5.05
N GLU A 49 3.38 9.96 5.02
CA GLU A 49 2.48 10.57 4.05
C GLU A 49 2.97 10.39 2.61
N ARG A 50 4.26 10.60 2.35
CA ARG A 50 4.87 10.36 1.02
C ARG A 50 4.74 8.91 0.59
N ILE A 51 4.99 7.97 1.50
CA ILE A 51 4.81 6.54 1.23
C ILE A 51 3.34 6.26 0.93
N GLY A 52 2.42 6.78 1.73
CA GLY A 52 0.97 6.63 1.54
C GLY A 52 0.49 7.14 0.17
N LEU A 53 0.94 8.33 -0.24
CA LEU A 53 0.63 8.91 -1.56
C LEU A 53 1.09 8.00 -2.71
N ARG A 54 2.29 7.42 -2.58
CA ARG A 54 2.86 6.54 -3.60
C ARG A 54 2.22 5.16 -3.62
N LEU A 55 1.82 4.65 -2.46
CA LEU A 55 1.02 3.42 -2.37
C LEU A 55 -0.35 3.60 -3.05
N ARG A 56 -1.00 4.76 -2.86
CA ARG A 56 -2.26 5.10 -3.53
C ARG A 56 -2.12 5.11 -5.06
N ALA A 57 -1.02 5.66 -5.59
CA ALA A 57 -0.81 5.75 -7.04
C ALA A 57 -0.29 4.45 -7.68
N GLY A 58 0.57 3.70 -6.98
CA GLY A 58 1.37 2.61 -7.58
C GLY A 58 1.00 1.19 -7.20
N CYS A 59 0.25 0.99 -6.10
CA CYS A 59 -0.07 -0.37 -5.63
C CYS A 59 -1.40 -0.92 -6.13
N ARG A 60 -2.07 -0.25 -7.08
CA ARG A 60 -3.32 -0.75 -7.65
C ARG A 60 -3.10 -2.11 -8.34
N ILE A 61 -4.00 -3.05 -8.08
CA ILE A 61 -4.06 -4.34 -8.77
C ILE A 61 -4.68 -4.07 -10.13
N ASP A 62 -3.92 -4.35 -11.18
CA ASP A 62 -4.39 -4.20 -12.55
C ASP A 62 -5.56 -5.15 -12.79
N ARG A 63 -6.65 -4.61 -13.35
CA ARG A 63 -7.89 -5.34 -13.60
C ARG A 63 -7.61 -6.37 -14.71
N ARG A 64 -7.48 -7.65 -14.34
CA ARG A 64 -7.26 -8.74 -15.31
C ARG A 64 -8.59 -9.10 -15.96
N GLN A 65 -8.62 -9.17 -17.29
CA GLN A 65 -9.83 -9.49 -18.05
C GLN A 65 -10.01 -10.99 -18.29
N GLN A 66 -8.93 -11.77 -18.44
CA GLN A 66 -9.01 -13.20 -18.78
C GLN A 66 -9.12 -14.14 -17.58
N ARG A 67 -8.50 -13.78 -16.44
CA ARG A 67 -8.60 -14.51 -15.17
C ARG A 67 -8.77 -13.49 -14.05
N PRO A 68 -10.01 -13.15 -13.67
CA PRO A 68 -10.25 -12.20 -12.61
C PRO A 68 -9.63 -12.70 -11.30
N SER A 69 -8.97 -11.82 -10.57
CA SER A 69 -8.48 -12.15 -9.22
C SER A 69 -9.66 -12.35 -8.27
N THR A 70 -9.45 -13.05 -7.15
CA THR A 70 -10.48 -13.27 -6.12
C THR A 70 -11.13 -11.95 -5.66
N TYR A 71 -10.37 -10.86 -5.61
CA TYR A 71 -10.93 -9.54 -5.33
C TYR A 71 -11.95 -9.09 -6.38
N GLN A 72 -11.65 -9.25 -7.67
CA GLN A 72 -12.58 -8.86 -8.75
C GLN A 72 -13.87 -9.68 -8.70
N LEU A 73 -13.80 -10.95 -8.32
CA LEU A 73 -14.98 -11.81 -8.15
C LEU A 73 -15.82 -11.38 -6.93
N LEU A 74 -15.18 -11.10 -5.79
CA LEU A 74 -15.88 -10.62 -4.60
C LEU A 74 -16.48 -9.23 -4.78
N LEU A 75 -15.79 -8.35 -5.52
CA LEU A 75 -16.30 -7.01 -5.84
C LEU A 75 -17.53 -7.11 -6.74
N ALA A 76 -17.49 -7.95 -7.79
CA ALA A 76 -18.65 -8.16 -8.65
C ALA A 76 -19.86 -8.69 -7.85
N LEU A 77 -19.65 -9.64 -6.95
CA LEU A 77 -20.70 -10.18 -6.08
C LEU A 77 -21.29 -9.13 -5.12
N ALA A 78 -20.48 -8.18 -4.66
CA ALA A 78 -20.93 -7.11 -3.79
C ALA A 78 -21.69 -6.00 -4.54
N ASP A 79 -21.38 -5.77 -5.82
CA ASP A 79 -22.10 -4.82 -6.68
C ASP A 79 -23.47 -5.37 -7.15
N ASP A 80 -23.65 -6.69 -7.18
CA ASP A 80 -24.90 -7.37 -7.57
C ASP A 80 -25.92 -7.54 -6.41
N ALA A 81 -25.58 -7.17 -5.18
CA ALA A 81 -26.41 -7.32 -3.96
C ALA A 81 -27.07 -6.00 -3.53
#